data_AF-A0A329UPM3-F1
#
_entry.id   AF-A0A329UPM3-F1
#
_cell.length_a   1.000
_cell.length_b   1.000
_cell.length_c   1.000
_cell.angle_alpha   90.00
_cell.angle_beta   90.00
_cell.angle_gamma   90.00
#
_symmetry.space_group_name_H-M   'P 1'
#
loop_
_entity.id
_entity.type
_entity.pdbx_description
1 polymer ?
#
loop_
_entity_poly.entity_id
_entity_poly.type
_entity_poly.pdbx_seq_one_letter_code
_entity_poly.pdbx_strand_id
1 'polypeptide(L)'
;MRKLNFSGAAVSLSVLTTVMGQCILSGEAVSARTLLLQGLPMALALAVISRLLALAEVEQGTFSGNTFCSKLFCLLATLWFGAELVETLGQIQTLCWEQFSSMALVGILPLLLWAGWTLEPGVFSRSAGILWWAVVLAAAICFFSLSGQLHWENLFPEPEMTGPMQLPIYAEFFALPLFFETDGQKSQRHWVLPFAAFLVQALFAFGREAVFGPAHGLQGLELLRAGSIGGIARFDAAFLLVWLAAALFRCGMLVCTLRVLLCRAFGCGEQEVPE
;
A
#
# COMPACT_ATOMS: atom_id res chain seq x y z
N MET A 1 20.73 5.55 -16.79
CA MET A 1 19.32 5.85 -16.40
C MET A 1 19.21 5.75 -14.89
N ARG A 2 18.75 6.81 -14.22
CA ARG A 2 18.65 6.81 -12.74
C ARG A 2 17.43 5.99 -12.30
N LYS A 3 17.66 4.78 -11.78
CA LYS A 3 16.62 3.97 -11.12
C LYS A 3 16.33 4.56 -9.74
N LEU A 4 15.07 4.44 -9.30
CA LEU A 4 14.67 4.84 -7.95
C LEU A 4 15.07 3.70 -7.02
N ASN A 5 16.31 3.65 -6.54
CA ASN A 5 16.86 2.58 -5.71
C ASN A 5 16.20 2.54 -4.31
N PHE A 6 14.91 2.24 -4.25
CA PHE A 6 14.19 2.05 -3.01
C PHE A 6 14.52 0.68 -2.42
N SER A 7 14.51 0.58 -1.10
CA SER A 7 14.53 -0.72 -0.44
C SER A 7 13.22 -1.47 -0.70
N GLY A 8 13.30 -2.79 -0.82
CA GLY A 8 12.11 -3.65 -0.92
C GLY A 8 11.11 -3.40 0.21
N ALA A 9 11.64 -3.09 1.40
CA ALA A 9 10.86 -2.75 2.57
C ALA A 9 10.00 -1.48 2.37
N ALA A 10 10.52 -0.48 1.66
CA ALA A 10 9.80 0.77 1.39
C ALA A 10 8.61 0.53 0.46
N VAL A 11 8.83 -0.20 -0.64
CA VAL A 11 7.78 -0.51 -1.63
C VAL A 11 6.71 -1.41 -1.01
N SER A 12 7.10 -2.43 -0.24
CA SER A 12 6.14 -3.26 0.49
C SER A 12 5.37 -2.46 1.52
N LEU A 13 6.02 -1.56 2.27
CA LEU A 13 5.33 -0.72 3.24
C LEU A 13 4.30 0.19 2.57
N SER A 14 4.65 0.78 1.43
CA SER A 14 3.74 1.59 0.62
C SER A 14 2.48 0.81 0.23
N VAL A 15 2.65 -0.37 -0.38
CA VAL A 15 1.51 -1.20 -0.84
C VAL A 15 0.68 -1.71 0.33
N LEU A 16 1.32 -2.19 1.40
CA LEU A 16 0.58 -2.66 2.58
C LEU A 16 -0.19 -1.53 3.26
N THR A 17 0.28 -0.28 3.16
CA THR A 17 -0.42 0.86 3.75
C THR A 17 -1.71 1.18 3.01
N THR A 18 -1.70 1.20 1.67
CA THR A 18 -2.93 1.43 0.89
C THR A 18 -3.92 0.28 1.05
N VAL A 19 -3.44 -0.96 1.05
CA VAL A 19 -4.25 -2.14 1.37
C VAL A 19 -4.92 -1.98 2.72
N MET A 20 -4.14 -1.63 3.75
CA MET A 20 -4.66 -1.45 5.09
C MET A 20 -5.64 -0.28 5.16
N GLY A 21 -5.39 0.81 4.42
CA GLY A 21 -6.29 1.96 4.35
C GLY A 21 -7.66 1.60 3.80
N GLN A 22 -7.67 0.84 2.70
CA GLN A 22 -8.89 0.29 2.13
C GLN A 22 -9.56 -0.68 3.12
N CYS A 23 -8.82 -1.55 3.79
CA CYS A 23 -9.41 -2.44 4.80
C CYS A 23 -10.06 -1.69 5.97
N ILE A 24 -9.45 -0.61 6.46
CA ILE A 24 -9.96 0.20 7.58
C ILE A 24 -11.25 0.95 7.17
N LEU A 25 -11.23 1.58 6.00
CA LEU A 25 -12.28 2.49 5.53
C LEU A 25 -13.43 1.80 4.78
N SER A 26 -13.18 0.63 4.20
CA SER A 26 -14.23 -0.12 3.50
C SER A 26 -15.27 -0.69 4.47
N GLY A 27 -16.54 -0.37 4.17
CA GLY A 27 -17.72 -0.96 4.83
C GLY A 27 -18.25 -2.23 4.17
N GLU A 28 -17.75 -2.56 2.97
CA GLU A 28 -18.10 -3.82 2.29
C GLU A 28 -17.33 -4.98 2.93
N ALA A 29 -18.06 -5.86 3.60
CA ALA A 29 -17.50 -7.07 4.18
C ALA A 29 -17.52 -8.18 3.13
N VAL A 30 -16.34 -8.50 2.60
CA VAL A 30 -16.13 -9.72 1.81
C VAL A 30 -15.82 -10.85 2.78
N SER A 31 -16.52 -11.98 2.66
CA SER A 31 -16.22 -13.18 3.47
C SER A 31 -14.75 -13.59 3.29
N ALA A 32 -14.09 -13.99 4.38
CA ALA A 32 -12.70 -14.43 4.32
C ALA A 32 -12.52 -15.61 3.36
N ARG A 33 -13.52 -16.48 3.24
CA ARG A 33 -13.49 -17.65 2.34
C ARG A 33 -13.54 -17.23 0.87
N THR A 34 -14.42 -16.30 0.51
CA THR A 34 -14.55 -15.83 -0.88
C THR A 34 -13.32 -15.03 -1.28
N LEU A 35 -12.79 -14.21 -0.36
CA LEU A 35 -11.52 -13.53 -0.53
C LEU A 35 -10.37 -14.52 -0.73
N LEU A 36 -10.28 -15.61 0.03
CA LEU A 36 -9.24 -16.62 -0.16
C LEU A 36 -9.36 -17.34 -1.51
N LEU A 37 -10.59 -17.75 -1.89
CA LEU A 37 -10.84 -18.51 -3.11
C LEU A 37 -10.63 -17.66 -4.38
N GLN A 38 -11.05 -16.40 -4.38
CA GLN A 38 -10.92 -15.50 -5.53
C GLN A 38 -9.62 -14.67 -5.51
N GLY A 39 -9.16 -14.30 -4.32
CA GLY A 39 -7.97 -13.45 -4.16
C GLY A 39 -6.67 -14.20 -4.43
N LEU A 40 -6.58 -15.50 -4.12
CA LEU A 40 -5.39 -16.29 -4.43
C LEU A 40 -5.08 -16.37 -5.94
N PRO A 41 -6.02 -16.76 -6.83
CA PRO A 41 -5.74 -16.79 -8.27
C PRO A 41 -5.45 -15.38 -8.83
N MET A 42 -6.08 -14.34 -8.28
CA MET A 42 -5.83 -12.96 -8.68
C MET A 42 -4.43 -12.47 -8.27
N ALA A 43 -4.00 -12.77 -7.05
CA ALA A 43 -2.65 -12.47 -6.58
C ALA A 43 -1.59 -13.21 -7.41
N LEU A 44 -1.86 -14.47 -7.79
CA LEU A 44 -1.01 -15.23 -8.69
C LEU A 44 -0.96 -14.59 -10.08
N ALA A 45 -2.10 -14.21 -10.65
CA ALA A 45 -2.17 -13.53 -11.95
C ALA A 45 -1.37 -12.22 -11.94
N LEU A 46 -1.53 -11.37 -10.92
CA LEU A 46 -0.75 -10.14 -10.76
C LEU A 46 0.75 -10.41 -10.58
N ALA A 47 1.10 -11.47 -9.84
CA ALA A 47 2.50 -11.87 -9.66
C ALA A 47 3.13 -12.34 -10.98
N VAL A 48 2.37 -13.04 -11.83
CA VAL A 48 2.81 -13.42 -13.17
C VAL A 48 2.95 -12.20 -14.08
N ILE A 49 1.95 -11.32 -14.11
CA ILE A 49 1.98 -10.11 -14.96
C ILE A 49 3.14 -9.20 -14.56
N SER A 50 3.34 -8.96 -13.26
CA SER A 50 4.45 -8.14 -12.75
C SER A 50 5.82 -8.72 -13.14
N ARG A 51 5.95 -10.06 -13.11
CA ARG A 51 7.16 -10.74 -13.57
C ARG A 51 7.36 -10.62 -15.07
N LEU A 52 6.31 -10.79 -15.88
CA LEU A 52 6.38 -10.63 -17.34
C LEU A 52 6.78 -9.20 -17.71
N LEU A 53 6.24 -8.20 -17.01
CA LEU A 53 6.56 -6.80 -17.26
C LEU A 53 8.02 -6.48 -16.87
N ALA A 54 8.52 -7.06 -15.77
CA ALA A 54 9.93 -6.95 -15.40
C ALA A 54 10.87 -7.57 -16.44
N LEU A 55 10.46 -8.67 -17.09
CA LEU A 55 11.21 -9.27 -18.20
C LEU A 55 11.15 -8.40 -19.47
N ALA A 56 9.98 -7.87 -19.80
CA ALA A 56 9.80 -6.99 -20.96
C ALA A 56 10.64 -5.70 -20.84
N GLU A 57 10.80 -5.16 -19.64
CA GLU A 57 11.66 -4.00 -19.37
C GLU A 57 13.14 -4.27 -19.64
N VAL A 58 13.63 -5.49 -19.36
CA VAL A 58 15.01 -5.87 -19.64
C VAL A 58 15.27 -5.90 -21.15
N GLU A 59 14.28 -6.33 -21.94
CA GLU A 59 14.43 -6.44 -23.40
C GLU A 59 14.18 -5.12 -24.15
N GLN A 60 13.16 -4.34 -23.75
CA GLN A 60 12.67 -3.21 -24.54
C GLN A 60 12.91 -1.83 -23.91
N GLY A 61 13.27 -1.78 -22.62
CA GLY A 61 13.39 -0.53 -21.87
C GLY A 61 12.08 0.25 -21.86
N THR A 62 10.97 -0.38 -21.49
CA THR A 62 9.62 0.22 -21.52
C THR A 62 9.51 1.50 -20.67
N PHE A 63 10.31 1.67 -19.60
CA PHE A 63 10.44 2.92 -18.81
C PHE A 63 11.64 3.81 -19.20
N SER A 64 12.25 3.60 -20.37
CA SER A 64 13.43 4.33 -20.85
C SER A 64 13.19 5.82 -21.11
N GLY A 65 11.98 6.19 -21.57
CA GLY A 65 11.63 7.54 -22.00
C GLY A 65 12.24 7.96 -23.36
N ASN A 66 13.00 7.07 -24.01
CA ASN A 66 13.70 7.39 -25.26
C ASN A 66 12.82 7.29 -26.52
N THR A 67 11.80 6.41 -26.48
CA THR A 67 10.87 6.17 -27.60
C THR A 67 9.50 6.80 -27.31
N PHE A 68 8.75 7.18 -28.34
CA PHE A 68 7.38 7.70 -28.21
C PHE A 68 6.47 6.80 -27.35
N CYS A 69 6.48 5.48 -27.60
CA CYS A 69 5.72 4.51 -26.81
C CYS A 69 6.12 4.50 -25.33
N SER A 70 7.41 4.64 -25.04
CA SER A 70 7.93 4.68 -23.66
C SER A 70 7.54 5.98 -22.96
N LYS A 71 7.54 7.12 -23.66
CA LYS A 71 7.01 8.39 -23.12
C LYS A 71 5.52 8.31 -22.81
N LEU A 72 4.72 7.71 -23.70
CA LEU A 72 3.29 7.51 -23.47
C LEU A 72 3.06 6.60 -22.25
N PHE A 73 3.82 5.51 -22.13
CA PHE A 73 3.73 4.62 -20.98
C PHE A 73 4.13 5.32 -19.67
N CYS A 74 5.19 6.14 -19.69
CA CYS A 74 5.56 6.98 -18.55
C CYS A 74 4.44 7.97 -18.20
N LEU A 75 3.77 8.60 -19.16
CA LEU A 75 2.64 9.50 -18.90
C LEU A 75 1.44 8.75 -18.30
N LEU A 76 1.08 7.58 -18.84
CA LEU A 76 0.03 6.74 -18.27
C LEU A 76 0.36 6.32 -16.83
N ALA A 77 1.61 5.93 -16.58
CA ALA A 77 2.09 5.62 -15.24
C ALA A 77 2.02 6.85 -14.31
N THR A 78 2.40 8.05 -14.77
CA THR A 78 2.24 9.28 -13.97
C THR A 78 0.80 9.54 -13.59
N LEU A 79 -0.15 9.34 -14.51
CA LEU A 79 -1.55 9.57 -14.26
C LEU A 79 -2.10 8.56 -13.23
N TRP A 80 -1.70 7.29 -13.32
CA TRP A 80 -2.07 6.27 -12.35
C TRP A 80 -1.50 6.58 -10.96
N PHE A 81 -0.19 6.84 -10.84
CA PHE A 81 0.42 7.20 -9.56
C PHE A 81 -0.16 8.50 -8.97
N GLY A 82 -0.59 9.43 -9.82
CA GLY A 82 -1.29 10.64 -9.40
C GLY A 82 -2.66 10.34 -8.80
N ALA A 83 -3.43 9.44 -9.42
CA ALA A 83 -4.71 8.99 -8.89
C ALA A 83 -4.55 8.29 -7.53
N GLU A 84 -3.58 7.39 -7.41
CA GLU A 84 -3.22 6.70 -6.15
C GLU A 84 -2.82 7.67 -5.03
N LEU A 85 -2.09 8.75 -5.38
CA LEU A 85 -1.73 9.79 -4.43
C LEU A 85 -2.97 10.54 -3.92
N VAL A 86 -3.87 10.93 -4.82
CA VAL A 86 -5.12 11.60 -4.46
C VAL A 86 -6.01 10.70 -3.61
N GLU A 87 -6.08 9.40 -3.93
CA GLU A 87 -6.81 8.42 -3.12
C GLU A 87 -6.22 8.31 -1.71
N THR A 88 -4.89 8.14 -1.61
CA THR A 88 -4.20 8.05 -0.30
C THR A 88 -4.43 9.32 0.54
N LEU A 89 -4.37 10.50 -0.07
CA LEU A 89 -4.67 11.77 0.60
C LEU A 89 -6.13 11.86 1.06
N GLY A 90 -7.06 11.39 0.24
CA GLY A 90 -8.47 11.27 0.59
C GLY A 90 -8.67 10.36 1.81
N GLN A 91 -8.07 9.17 1.82
CA GLN A 91 -8.13 8.23 2.95
C GLN A 91 -7.56 8.84 4.23
N ILE A 92 -6.41 9.52 4.15
CA ILE A 92 -5.81 10.21 5.28
C ILE A 92 -6.74 11.31 5.81
N GLN A 93 -7.30 12.13 4.92
CA GLN A 93 -8.17 13.24 5.32
C GLN A 93 -9.46 12.73 5.97
N THR A 94 -10.07 11.69 5.42
CA THR A 94 -11.28 11.06 5.99
C THR A 94 -11.00 10.56 7.40
N LEU A 95 -9.90 9.84 7.62
CA LEU A 95 -9.53 9.35 8.95
C LEU A 95 -9.20 10.47 9.94
N CYS A 96 -8.48 11.51 9.49
CA CYS A 96 -8.18 12.68 10.32
C CYS A 96 -9.44 13.44 10.72
N TRP A 97 -10.42 13.54 9.82
CA TRP A 97 -11.68 14.19 10.09
C TRP A 97 -12.54 13.36 11.04
N GLU A 98 -12.72 12.07 10.77
CA GLU A 98 -13.57 11.19 11.58
C GLU A 98 -13.01 10.93 12.98
N GLN A 99 -11.68 10.78 13.13
CA GLN A 99 -11.07 10.40 14.42
C GLN A 99 -10.54 11.59 15.23
N PHE A 100 -10.10 12.66 14.56
CA PHE A 100 -9.45 13.79 15.22
C PHE A 100 -10.16 15.13 14.97
N SER A 101 -11.28 15.14 14.23
CA SER A 101 -12.01 16.36 13.85
C SER A 101 -11.09 17.42 13.23
N SER A 102 -10.09 16.99 12.46
CA SER A 102 -8.98 17.84 12.02
C SER A 102 -8.80 17.87 10.50
N MET A 103 -8.49 19.06 9.97
CA MET A 103 -8.04 19.27 8.58
C MET A 103 -6.51 19.43 8.46
N ALA A 104 -5.75 18.91 9.43
CA ALA A 104 -4.30 19.07 9.47
C ALA A 104 -3.57 18.63 8.18
N LEU A 105 -4.13 17.67 7.43
CA LEU A 105 -3.54 17.23 6.16
C LEU A 105 -3.43 18.38 5.15
N VAL A 106 -4.43 19.26 5.07
CA VAL A 106 -4.41 20.39 4.13
C VAL A 106 -3.22 21.32 4.42
N GLY A 107 -2.92 21.54 5.70
CA GLY A 107 -1.77 22.34 6.12
C GLY A 107 -0.42 21.67 5.87
N ILE A 108 -0.35 20.34 5.96
CA ILE A 108 0.89 19.56 5.79
C ILE A 108 1.13 19.18 4.32
N LEU A 109 0.09 19.19 3.48
CA LEU A 109 0.16 18.86 2.05
C LEU A 109 1.28 19.58 1.28
N PRO A 110 1.45 20.92 1.35
CA PRO A 110 2.54 21.59 0.64
C PRO A 110 3.92 21.09 1.10
N LEU A 111 4.07 20.79 2.39
CA LEU A 111 5.32 20.24 2.94
C LEU A 111 5.58 18.83 2.41
N LEU A 112 4.56 17.97 2.31
CA LEU A 112 4.69 16.62 1.76
C LEU A 112 5.06 16.63 0.28
N LEU A 113 4.41 17.50 -0.51
CA LEU A 113 4.72 17.67 -1.92
C LEU A 113 6.17 18.15 -2.09
N TRP A 114 6.57 19.15 -1.30
CA TRP A 114 7.95 19.66 -1.33
C TRP A 114 8.98 18.61 -0.88
N ALA A 115 8.72 17.90 0.21
CA ALA A 115 9.59 16.85 0.73
C ALA A 115 9.73 15.69 -0.27
N GLY A 116 8.63 15.18 -0.81
CA GLY A 116 8.65 14.14 -1.83
C GLY A 116 9.36 14.57 -3.12
N TRP A 117 9.30 15.86 -3.46
CA TRP A 117 9.95 16.41 -4.65
C TRP A 117 11.44 16.69 -4.46
N THR A 118 11.93 16.87 -3.23
CA THR A 118 13.34 17.23 -2.95
C THR A 118 14.15 16.07 -2.42
N LEU A 119 13.56 15.19 -1.60
CA LEU A 119 14.26 14.11 -0.93
C LEU A 119 14.83 13.07 -1.89
N GLU A 120 15.98 12.52 -1.49
CA GLU A 120 16.60 11.40 -2.16
C GLU A 120 15.88 10.08 -1.83
N PRO A 121 15.81 9.12 -2.78
CA PRO A 121 15.21 7.80 -2.55
C PRO A 121 15.81 7.03 -1.36
N GLY A 122 17.10 7.28 -1.06
CA GLY A 122 17.80 6.65 0.06
C GLY A 122 17.25 7.02 1.44
N VAL A 123 16.66 8.20 1.60
CA VAL A 123 16.05 8.62 2.87
C VAL A 123 14.80 7.80 3.17
N PHE A 124 13.97 7.55 2.15
CA PHE A 124 12.77 6.72 2.27
C PHE A 124 13.11 5.27 2.64
N SER A 125 14.25 4.75 2.17
CA SER A 125 14.72 3.42 2.53
C SER A 125 15.03 3.29 4.04
N ARG A 126 15.66 4.31 4.62
CA ARG A 126 15.99 4.32 6.06
C ARG A 126 14.75 4.50 6.92
N SER A 127 13.85 5.42 6.56
CA SER A 127 12.61 5.64 7.30
C SER A 127 11.68 4.44 7.25
N ALA A 128 11.62 3.73 6.11
CA ALA A 128 10.85 2.49 5.99
C ALA A 128 11.28 1.44 7.01
N GLY A 129 12.57 1.32 7.32
CA GLY A 129 13.06 0.37 8.33
C GLY A 129 12.51 0.65 9.73
N ILE A 130 12.43 1.94 10.12
CA ILE A 130 11.87 2.36 11.41
C ILE A 130 10.35 2.17 11.44
N LEU A 131 9.68 2.57 10.35
CA LEU A 131 8.23 2.40 10.20
C LEU A 131 7.83 0.91 10.25
N TRP A 132 8.64 0.00 9.71
CA TRP A 132 8.38 -1.43 9.82
C TRP A 132 8.37 -1.95 11.26
N TRP A 133 9.28 -1.47 12.11
CA TRP A 133 9.24 -1.79 13.53
C TRP A 133 7.97 -1.27 14.19
N ALA A 134 7.54 -0.04 13.87
CA ALA A 134 6.29 0.51 14.37
C ALA A 134 5.07 -0.30 13.90
N VAL A 135 5.05 -0.72 12.64
CA VAL A 135 3.99 -1.58 12.08
C VAL A 135 3.96 -2.94 12.76
N VAL A 136 5.11 -3.59 12.96
CA VAL A 136 5.19 -4.89 13.66
C VAL A 136 4.70 -4.76 15.10
N LEU A 137 5.11 -3.71 15.82
CA LEU A 137 4.64 -3.44 17.18
C LEU A 137 3.12 -3.19 17.20
N ALA A 138 2.60 -2.36 16.30
CA ALA A 138 1.17 -2.07 16.20
C ALA A 138 0.36 -3.33 15.86
N ALA A 139 0.85 -4.16 14.94
CA ALA A 139 0.22 -5.44 14.57
C ALA A 139 0.26 -6.44 15.74
N ALA A 140 1.38 -6.55 16.46
CA ALA A 140 1.49 -7.41 17.63
C ALA A 140 0.50 -6.97 18.73
N ILE A 141 0.47 -5.67 19.04
CA ILE A 141 -0.48 -5.10 20.01
C ILE A 141 -1.92 -5.39 19.56
N CYS A 142 -2.26 -5.15 18.29
CA CYS A 142 -3.58 -5.44 17.74
C CYS A 142 -3.96 -6.92 17.89
N PHE A 143 -3.03 -7.83 17.57
CA PHE A 143 -3.25 -9.27 17.70
C PHE A 143 -3.50 -9.70 19.16
N PHE A 144 -2.67 -9.26 20.11
CA PHE A 144 -2.88 -9.58 21.52
C PHE A 144 -4.20 -9.01 22.05
N SER A 145 -4.58 -7.82 21.58
CA SER A 145 -5.83 -7.13 21.94
C SER A 145 -7.09 -7.87 21.48
N LEU A 146 -7.02 -8.55 20.34
CA LEU A 146 -8.14 -9.30 19.77
C LEU A 146 -8.16 -10.77 20.20
N SER A 147 -7.02 -11.31 20.67
CA SER A 147 -6.85 -12.75 20.94
C SER A 147 -7.92 -13.37 21.86
N GLY A 148 -8.45 -12.60 22.83
CA GLY A 148 -9.50 -13.05 23.75
C GLY A 148 -10.93 -12.93 23.22
N GLN A 149 -11.13 -12.34 22.04
CA GLN A 149 -12.43 -12.07 21.41
C GLN A 149 -12.63 -12.85 20.09
N LEU A 150 -11.69 -13.73 19.73
CA LEU A 150 -11.76 -14.53 18.52
C LEU A 150 -12.72 -15.72 18.71
N HIS A 151 -13.89 -15.63 18.08
CA HIS A 151 -14.86 -16.70 18.04
C HIS A 151 -14.69 -17.51 16.74
N TRP A 152 -13.94 -18.61 16.79
CA TRP A 152 -13.66 -19.44 15.60
C TRP A 152 -14.92 -20.02 14.95
N GLU A 153 -16.00 -20.17 15.72
CA GLU A 153 -17.31 -20.63 15.24
C GLU A 153 -17.91 -19.70 14.18
N ASN A 154 -17.60 -18.41 14.23
CA ASN A 154 -18.08 -17.39 13.31
C ASN A 154 -17.54 -17.51 11.88
N LEU A 155 -16.50 -18.33 11.68
CA LEU A 155 -15.84 -18.55 10.38
C LEU A 155 -16.48 -19.67 9.55
N PHE A 156 -17.46 -20.38 10.11
CA PHE A 156 -18.12 -21.51 9.45
C PHE A 156 -19.36 -21.24 8.56
N PRO A 157 -19.92 -20.01 8.40
CA PRO A 157 -21.02 -19.80 7.47
C PRO A 157 -20.66 -20.12 6.00
N GLU A 158 -21.67 -20.47 5.20
CA GLU A 158 -21.48 -20.83 3.79
C GLU A 158 -21.00 -19.63 2.95
N PRO A 159 -20.12 -19.86 1.95
CA PRO A 159 -19.59 -18.78 1.12
C PRO A 159 -20.67 -18.27 0.15
N GLU A 160 -21.01 -16.98 0.22
CA GLU A 160 -21.73 -16.31 -0.85
C GLU A 160 -20.76 -16.03 -2.02
N MET A 161 -20.75 -16.91 -3.02
CA MET A 161 -19.89 -16.76 -4.22
C MET A 161 -20.33 -15.63 -5.16
N THR A 162 -21.27 -14.78 -4.75
CA THR A 162 -21.95 -13.78 -5.58
C THR A 162 -21.35 -12.37 -5.45
N GLY A 163 -20.20 -12.23 -4.77
CA GLY A 163 -19.49 -10.96 -4.64
C GLY A 163 -18.61 -10.63 -5.85
N PRO A 164 -18.46 -9.35 -6.23
CA PRO A 164 -17.50 -8.95 -7.26
C PRO A 164 -16.06 -9.28 -6.83
N MET A 165 -15.19 -9.54 -7.81
CA MET A 165 -13.75 -9.75 -7.57
C MET A 165 -13.11 -8.44 -7.06
N GLN A 166 -12.72 -8.39 -5.80
CA GLN A 166 -12.26 -7.16 -5.12
C GLN A 166 -10.77 -7.17 -4.73
N LEU A 167 -9.87 -7.74 -5.54
CA LEU A 167 -8.44 -7.49 -5.30
C LEU A 167 -8.04 -6.14 -5.95
N PRO A 168 -7.77 -5.09 -5.16
CA PRO A 168 -7.37 -3.79 -5.70
C PRO A 168 -6.05 -3.90 -6.46
N ILE A 169 -6.01 -3.25 -7.62
CA ILE A 169 -4.86 -3.27 -8.53
C ILE A 169 -4.04 -2.00 -8.27
N TYR A 170 -2.88 -2.15 -7.64
CA TYR A 170 -1.99 -1.02 -7.35
C TYR A 170 -0.91 -0.83 -8.43
N ALA A 171 -0.56 0.43 -8.69
CA ALA A 171 0.46 0.82 -9.67
C ALA A 171 1.85 0.21 -9.38
N GLU A 172 2.19 0.02 -8.11
CA GLU A 172 3.49 -0.49 -7.68
C GLU A 172 3.76 -1.92 -8.13
N PHE A 173 2.70 -2.73 -8.37
CA PHE A 173 2.85 -4.08 -8.89
C PHE A 173 3.44 -4.09 -10.31
N PHE A 174 3.17 -3.05 -11.11
CA PHE A 174 3.64 -2.94 -12.48
C PHE A 174 4.94 -2.13 -12.59
N ALA A 175 5.22 -1.26 -11.62
CA ALA A 175 6.42 -0.43 -11.60
C ALA A 175 7.62 -1.04 -10.84
N LEU A 176 7.57 -2.31 -10.42
CA LEU A 176 8.72 -3.03 -9.82
C LEU A 176 10.07 -2.81 -10.55
N PRO A 177 10.15 -2.89 -11.90
CA PRO A 177 11.41 -2.65 -12.62
C PRO A 177 11.94 -1.22 -12.52
N LEU A 178 11.09 -0.24 -12.16
CA LEU A 178 11.47 1.15 -11.91
C LEU A 178 12.15 1.33 -10.55
N PHE A 179 11.75 0.53 -9.55
CA PHE A 179 12.16 0.66 -8.15
C PHE A 179 13.41 -0.15 -7.77
N PHE A 180 13.81 -1.14 -8.58
CA PHE A 180 14.91 -2.03 -8.24
C PHE A 180 15.99 -2.08 -9.33
N GLU A 181 17.25 -1.95 -8.92
CA GLU A 181 18.39 -2.31 -9.75
C GLU A 181 18.47 -3.83 -9.96
N THR A 182 18.84 -4.23 -11.17
CA THR A 182 18.92 -5.62 -11.59
C THR A 182 20.25 -6.23 -11.15
N ASP A 183 20.60 -6.09 -9.87
CA ASP A 183 21.74 -6.83 -9.32
C ASP A 183 21.29 -8.25 -8.98
N GLY A 184 21.86 -9.21 -9.72
CA GLY A 184 21.33 -10.54 -10.04
C GLY A 184 21.06 -11.52 -8.90
N GLN A 185 21.07 -11.11 -7.62
CA GLN A 185 20.86 -12.01 -6.48
C GLN A 185 19.71 -11.63 -5.54
N LYS A 186 19.22 -10.38 -5.56
CA LYS A 186 18.12 -9.91 -4.66
C LYS A 186 16.79 -9.63 -5.39
N SER A 187 16.79 -9.65 -6.72
CA SER A 187 15.62 -9.40 -7.58
C SER A 187 14.50 -10.45 -7.43
N GLN A 188 14.82 -11.66 -6.95
CA GLN A 188 13.90 -12.81 -6.92
C GLN A 188 12.77 -12.75 -5.88
N ARG A 189 12.74 -11.77 -4.96
CA ARG A 189 11.76 -11.73 -3.87
C ARG A 189 10.62 -10.73 -4.06
N HIS A 190 10.63 -9.93 -5.13
CA HIS A 190 9.69 -8.80 -5.25
C HIS A 190 8.39 -9.12 -6.00
N TRP A 191 8.31 -10.25 -6.71
CA TRP A 191 7.06 -10.78 -7.28
C TRP A 191 6.08 -11.28 -6.21
N VAL A 192 6.50 -11.39 -4.94
CA VAL A 192 5.63 -11.79 -3.84
C VAL A 192 4.80 -10.64 -3.27
N LEU A 193 4.98 -9.42 -3.76
CA LEU A 193 4.25 -8.23 -3.28
C LEU A 193 2.71 -8.40 -3.36
N PRO A 194 2.14 -8.91 -4.48
CA PRO A 194 0.71 -9.17 -4.57
C PRO A 194 0.23 -10.20 -3.53
N PHE A 195 1.06 -11.20 -3.21
CA PHE A 195 0.74 -12.18 -2.17
C PHE A 195 0.78 -11.56 -0.77
N ALA A 196 1.69 -10.61 -0.51
CA ALA A 196 1.72 -9.88 0.75
C ALA A 196 0.48 -8.98 0.93
N ALA A 197 0.06 -8.28 -0.13
CA ALA A 197 -1.17 -7.50 -0.15
C ALA A 197 -2.40 -8.38 0.13
N PHE A 198 -2.50 -9.50 -0.59
CA PHE A 198 -3.53 -10.50 -0.37
C PHE A 198 -3.54 -11.04 1.07
N LEU A 199 -2.38 -11.36 1.63
CA LEU A 199 -2.27 -11.89 2.99
C LEU A 199 -2.77 -10.90 4.03
N VAL A 200 -2.46 -9.60 3.88
CA VAL A 200 -2.98 -8.57 4.80
C VAL A 200 -4.49 -8.43 4.69
N GLN A 201 -5.05 -8.44 3.48
CA GLN A 201 -6.51 -8.41 3.29
C GLN A 201 -7.17 -9.65 3.90
N ALA A 202 -6.59 -10.84 3.66
CA ALA A 202 -7.09 -12.09 4.19
C ALA A 202 -7.05 -12.12 5.72
N LEU A 203 -5.95 -11.71 6.35
CA LEU A 203 -5.84 -11.61 7.81
C LEU A 203 -6.84 -10.62 8.39
N PHE A 204 -7.05 -9.48 7.75
CA PHE A 204 -7.98 -8.47 8.22
C PHE A 204 -9.44 -8.94 8.09
N ALA A 205 -9.82 -9.52 6.94
CA ALA A 205 -11.13 -10.13 6.74
C ALA A 205 -11.38 -11.27 7.73
N PHE A 206 -10.37 -12.12 7.94
CA PHE A 206 -10.41 -13.20 8.93
C PHE A 206 -10.64 -12.69 10.35
N GLY A 207 -9.87 -11.68 10.78
CA GLY A 207 -10.02 -11.07 12.11
C GLY A 207 -11.42 -10.47 12.30
N ARG A 208 -11.95 -9.80 11.27
CA ARG A 208 -13.30 -9.24 11.29
C ARG A 208 -14.38 -10.31 11.45
N GLU A 209 -14.32 -11.34 10.62
CA GLU A 209 -15.31 -12.43 10.64
C GLU A 209 -15.21 -13.25 11.94
N ALA A 210 -13.99 -13.49 12.45
CA ALA A 210 -13.80 -14.17 13.72
C ALA A 210 -14.35 -13.38 14.93
N VAL A 211 -14.25 -12.05 14.94
CA VAL A 211 -14.72 -11.21 16.06
C VAL A 211 -16.22 -10.91 15.95
N PHE A 212 -16.73 -10.58 14.77
CA PHE A 212 -18.10 -10.09 14.60
C PHE A 212 -19.05 -11.03 13.87
N GLY A 213 -18.56 -12.13 13.29
CA GLY A 213 -19.38 -12.95 12.39
C GLY A 213 -19.52 -12.38 10.98
N PRO A 214 -20.44 -12.95 10.17
CA PRO A 214 -20.78 -12.45 8.84
C PRO A 214 -21.46 -11.07 8.93
N ALA A 215 -20.65 -10.06 9.14
CA ALA A 215 -21.05 -8.70 9.47
C ALA A 215 -21.26 -7.88 8.20
N HIS A 216 -22.51 -7.73 7.76
CA HIS A 216 -22.88 -6.87 6.63
C HIS A 216 -22.82 -5.39 7.07
N GLY A 217 -21.96 -4.59 6.43
CA GLY A 217 -21.98 -3.13 6.55
C GLY A 217 -21.22 -2.52 7.73
N LEU A 218 -20.48 -3.30 8.54
CA LEU A 218 -19.58 -2.73 9.55
C LEU A 218 -18.32 -2.17 8.86
N GLN A 219 -17.79 -1.05 9.34
CA GLN A 219 -16.50 -0.55 8.86
C GLN A 219 -15.33 -1.35 9.48
N GLY A 220 -14.20 -1.42 8.77
CA GLY A 220 -13.01 -2.11 9.27
C GLY A 220 -12.48 -1.53 10.57
N LEU A 221 -12.71 -0.23 10.76
CA LEU A 221 -12.38 0.48 11.99
C LEU A 221 -13.00 -0.14 13.25
N GLU A 222 -14.19 -0.75 13.16
CA GLU A 222 -14.84 -1.36 14.32
C GLU A 222 -14.05 -2.55 14.86
N LEU A 223 -13.28 -3.28 14.01
CA LEU A 223 -12.37 -4.32 14.47
C LEU A 223 -11.26 -3.76 15.35
N LEU A 224 -10.69 -2.62 14.96
CA LEU A 224 -9.65 -1.96 15.73
C LEU A 224 -10.21 -1.43 17.06
N ARG A 225 -11.47 -0.97 17.06
CA ARG A 225 -12.16 -0.49 18.25
C ARG A 225 -12.56 -1.61 19.22
N ALA A 226 -12.85 -2.81 18.72
CA ALA A 226 -13.17 -3.97 19.57
C ALA A 226 -11.96 -4.44 20.39
N GLY A 227 -10.73 -4.23 19.91
CA GLY A 227 -9.53 -4.62 20.64
C GLY A 227 -9.42 -4.00 22.03
N SER A 228 -9.34 -4.84 23.07
CA SER A 228 -9.01 -4.43 24.43
C SER A 228 -7.87 -5.27 25.03
N ILE A 229 -6.91 -4.61 25.70
CA ILE A 229 -5.89 -5.26 26.53
C ILE A 229 -6.04 -4.73 27.96
N GLY A 230 -6.62 -5.54 28.85
CA GLY A 230 -6.85 -5.14 30.24
C GLY A 230 -7.87 -3.99 30.36
N GLY A 231 -7.53 -2.94 31.12
CA GLY A 231 -8.43 -1.82 31.44
C GLY A 231 -8.38 -0.60 30.49
N ILE A 232 -7.61 -0.66 29.38
CA ILE A 232 -7.46 0.47 28.44
C ILE A 232 -8.26 0.18 27.16
N ALA A 233 -9.27 1.01 26.89
CA ALA A 233 -10.29 0.76 25.87
C ALA A 233 -10.04 1.43 24.49
N ARG A 234 -8.84 1.94 24.18
CA ARG A 234 -8.57 2.73 22.94
C ARG A 234 -7.17 2.49 22.34
N PHE A 235 -6.87 1.25 21.95
CA PHE A 235 -5.64 0.92 21.21
C PHE A 235 -5.73 1.25 19.71
N ASP A 236 -6.95 1.47 19.20
CA ASP A 236 -7.23 1.91 17.83
C ASP A 236 -6.42 3.17 17.46
N ALA A 237 -6.37 4.17 18.34
CA ALA A 237 -5.65 5.41 18.09
C ALA A 237 -4.15 5.20 17.80
N ALA A 238 -3.47 4.32 18.55
CA ALA A 238 -2.05 4.05 18.34
C ALA A 238 -1.80 3.35 16.99
N PHE A 239 -2.65 2.38 16.63
CA PHE A 239 -2.58 1.70 15.34
C PHE A 239 -2.84 2.68 14.19
N LEU A 240 -3.86 3.53 14.32
CA LEU A 240 -4.20 4.56 13.33
C LEU A 240 -3.08 5.58 13.15
N LEU A 241 -2.37 5.96 14.22
CA LEU A 241 -1.22 6.85 14.11
C LEU A 241 -0.05 6.20 13.36
N VAL A 242 0.19 4.90 13.59
CA VAL A 242 1.21 4.16 12.84
C VAL A 242 0.82 4.05 11.37
N TRP A 243 -0.45 3.73 11.08
CA TRP A 243 -0.97 3.71 9.72
C TRP A 243 -0.87 5.09 9.06
N LEU A 244 -1.23 6.16 9.78
CA LEU A 244 -1.17 7.54 9.29
C LEU A 244 0.28 7.94 8.95
N ALA A 245 1.24 7.61 9.81
CA ALA A 245 2.65 7.84 9.54
C ALA A 245 3.13 7.08 8.30
N ALA A 246 2.69 5.83 8.13
CA ALA A 246 2.96 5.03 6.94
C ALA A 246 2.30 5.62 5.67
N ALA A 247 1.10 6.21 5.80
CA ALA A 247 0.36 6.81 4.69
C ALA A 247 1.00 8.13 4.24
N LEU A 248 1.46 8.96 5.19
CA LEU A 248 2.26 10.16 4.89
C LEU A 248 3.58 9.80 4.21
N PHE A 249 4.23 8.72 4.67
CA PHE A 249 5.41 8.16 4.01
C PHE A 249 5.11 7.73 2.56
N ARG A 250 4.00 7.01 2.33
CA ARG A 250 3.51 6.63 1.00
C ARG A 250 3.32 7.86 0.11
N CYS A 251 2.65 8.92 0.59
CA CYS A 251 2.48 10.15 -0.18
C CYS A 251 3.83 10.74 -0.62
N GLY A 252 4.81 10.84 0.29
CA GLY A 252 6.14 11.32 -0.05
C GLY A 252 6.85 10.45 -1.10
N MET A 253 6.75 9.13 -0.97
CA MET A 253 7.28 8.20 -1.98
C MET A 253 6.60 8.40 -3.34
N LEU A 254 5.27 8.46 -3.39
CA LEU A 254 4.49 8.63 -4.62
C LEU A 254 4.84 9.93 -5.36
N VAL A 255 5.04 11.03 -4.62
CA VAL A 255 5.49 12.29 -5.21
C VAL A 255 6.90 12.15 -5.80
N CYS A 256 7.79 11.44 -5.12
CA CYS A 256 9.14 11.16 -5.62
C CYS A 256 9.12 10.32 -6.91
N THR A 257 8.24 9.33 -6.99
CA THR A 257 8.06 8.49 -8.18
C THR A 257 7.45 9.29 -9.34
N LEU A 258 6.45 10.13 -9.04
CA LEU A 258 5.86 11.04 -10.02
C LEU A 258 6.89 12.00 -10.62
N ARG A 259 7.74 12.61 -9.79
CA ARG A 259 8.84 13.47 -10.26
C ARG A 259 9.70 12.75 -11.30
N VAL A 260 10.16 11.53 -11.00
CA VAL A 260 11.03 10.78 -11.90
C VAL A 260 10.32 10.36 -13.19
N LEU A 261 9.06 9.93 -13.10
CA LEU A 261 8.28 9.56 -14.27
C LEU A 261 7.97 10.77 -15.16
N LEU A 262 7.65 11.93 -14.58
CA LEU A 262 7.47 13.20 -15.31
C LEU A 262 8.76 13.63 -16.00
N CYS A 263 9.91 13.59 -15.31
CA CYS A 263 11.20 13.90 -15.92
C CYS A 263 11.49 13.01 -17.14
N ARG A 264 11.13 11.71 -17.07
CA ARG A 264 11.29 10.76 -18.18
C ARG A 264 10.31 10.99 -19.33
N ALA A 265 9.06 11.31 -19.01
CA ALA A 265 8.03 11.59 -20.01
C ALA A 265 8.37 12.86 -20.82
N PHE A 266 8.80 13.92 -20.14
CA PHE A 266 9.09 15.21 -20.76
C PHE A 266 10.53 15.37 -21.24
N GLY A 267 11.43 14.44 -20.90
CA GLY A 267 12.84 14.52 -21.29
C GLY A 267 13.54 15.73 -20.69
N CYS A 268 13.24 16.03 -19.42
CA CYS A 268 13.99 17.06 -18.69
C CYS A 268 15.44 16.57 -18.60
N GLY A 269 16.31 17.19 -19.39
CA GLY A 269 17.74 16.91 -19.41
C GLY A 269 18.33 17.04 -18.01
N GLU A 270 19.47 16.39 -17.81
CA GLU A 270 20.36 16.64 -16.67
C GLU A 270 20.54 18.15 -16.47
N GLN A 271 19.73 18.76 -15.62
CA GLN A 271 20.14 19.97 -14.96
C GLN A 271 21.08 19.51 -13.85
N GLU A 272 22.37 19.68 -14.14
CA GLU A 272 23.44 19.75 -13.16
C GLU A 272 22.92 20.44 -11.90
N VAL A 273 22.94 19.70 -10.79
CA VAL A 273 22.87 20.31 -9.47
C VAL A 273 24.25 20.96 -9.28
N PRO A 274 24.36 22.29 -9.18
CA PRO A 274 25.64 22.89 -8.80
C PRO A 274 25.94 22.46 -7.37
N GLU A 275 27.19 22.06 -7.15
CA GLU A 275 27.76 21.65 -5.86
C GLU A 275 27.50 22.63 -4.72
#